data_AF-A0A5D0IZC8-F1
#
_entry.id   AF-A0A5D0IZC8-F1
#
_cell.length_a   1.000
_cell.length_b   1.000
_cell.length_c   1.000
_cell.angle_alpha   90.00
_cell.angle_beta   90.00
_cell.angle_gamma   90.00
#
_symmetry.space_group_name_H-M   'P 1'
#
loop_
_entity.id
_entity.type
_entity.pdbx_description
1 polymer ?
#
loop_
_entity_poly.entity_id
_entity_poly.type
_entity_poly.pdbx_seq_one_letter_code
_entity_poly.pdbx_strand_id
1 'polypeptide(L)'
;MLHLIDSRTNPITLYNILESYIHENIKKEDFEFKETINDFFKHSRLMSIVMSQDRCVISNQLISSNHSTLSDGVWIWSSGFAHYVKEHNLKLPDSFEKYIITTYSKTFNIRDDKLVKLNREVDRFKIDLELYEEEFDLFLSKKGYTIKDKHSLMDKDNLEKCLELEKEFERQTNRITFMSFDLNKVNYVEYK
;
A
#
# COMPACT_ATOMS: atom_id res chain seq x y z
N MET A 1 -15.50 -9.98 -2.36
CA MET A 1 -15.73 -8.56 -2.71
C MET A 1 -14.38 -7.90 -2.93
N LEU A 2 -14.20 -7.18 -4.04
CA LEU A 2 -12.95 -6.48 -4.33
C LEU A 2 -13.01 -5.06 -3.76
N HIS A 3 -11.90 -4.59 -3.20
CA HIS A 3 -11.79 -3.23 -2.67
C HIS A 3 -10.44 -2.63 -3.02
N LEU A 4 -10.43 -1.32 -3.21
CA LEU A 4 -9.26 -0.53 -3.57
C LEU A 4 -9.29 0.78 -2.77
N ILE A 5 -8.16 1.22 -2.23
CA ILE A 5 -8.06 2.41 -1.39
C ILE A 5 -6.94 3.30 -1.92
N ASP A 6 -7.23 4.58 -2.15
CA ASP A 6 -6.25 5.61 -2.49
C ASP A 6 -5.84 6.41 -1.25
N SER A 7 -4.67 6.08 -0.69
CA SER A 7 -4.18 6.71 0.54
C SER A 7 -3.69 8.15 0.33
N ARG A 8 -3.59 8.62 -0.92
CA ARG A 8 -3.14 9.99 -1.25
C ARG A 8 -4.24 11.02 -1.10
N THR A 9 -5.49 10.58 -1.08
CA THR A 9 -6.65 11.47 -0.99
C THR A 9 -6.95 11.83 0.46
N ASN A 10 -7.41 13.05 0.70
CA ASN A 10 -7.89 13.50 2.00
C ASN A 10 -9.25 14.21 1.82
N PRO A 11 -10.37 13.59 2.24
CA PRO A 11 -10.47 12.29 2.92
C PRO A 11 -10.04 11.11 2.02
N ILE A 12 -9.69 9.98 2.64
CA ILE A 12 -9.24 8.76 1.95
C ILE A 12 -10.37 8.22 1.09
N THR A 13 -10.07 7.84 -0.15
CA THR A 13 -11.08 7.31 -1.08
C THR A 13 -11.05 5.79 -1.06
N LEU A 14 -12.16 5.18 -0.67
CA LEU A 14 -12.41 3.74 -0.75
C LEU A 14 -13.29 3.45 -1.97
N TYR A 15 -12.76 2.63 -2.87
CA TYR A 15 -13.45 2.12 -4.04
C TYR A 15 -13.95 0.71 -3.76
N ASN A 16 -15.27 0.55 -3.70
CA ASN A 16 -15.91 -0.77 -3.65
C ASN A 16 -16.17 -1.22 -5.08
N ILE A 17 -15.53 -2.33 -5.47
CA ILE A 17 -15.68 -2.90 -6.81
C ILE A 17 -16.70 -4.03 -6.73
N LEU A 18 -17.87 -3.77 -7.30
CA LEU A 18 -19.00 -4.69 -7.32
C LEU A 18 -18.82 -5.78 -8.39
N GLU A 19 -19.60 -6.85 -8.27
CA GLU A 19 -19.62 -7.93 -9.26
C GLU A 19 -20.04 -7.43 -10.65
N SER A 20 -20.99 -6.48 -10.71
CA SER A 20 -21.42 -5.84 -11.95
C SER A 20 -20.25 -5.17 -12.68
N TYR A 21 -19.41 -4.43 -11.96
CA TYR A 21 -18.22 -3.81 -12.53
C TYR A 21 -17.28 -4.86 -13.14
N ILE A 22 -17.07 -5.99 -12.44
CA ILE A 22 -16.22 -7.07 -12.95
C ILE A 22 -16.77 -7.59 -14.29
N HIS A 23 -18.07 -7.87 -14.36
CA HIS A 23 -18.71 -8.36 -15.59
C HIS A 23 -18.62 -7.34 -16.74
N GLU A 24 -18.82 -6.06 -16.45
CA GLU A 24 -18.83 -4.99 -17.47
C GLU A 24 -17.45 -4.60 -17.98
N ASN A 25 -16.39 -4.85 -17.20
CA ASN A 25 -15.03 -4.38 -17.49
C ASN A 25 -14.04 -5.49 -17.90
N ILE A 26 -14.50 -6.72 -18.09
CA ILE A 26 -13.70 -7.79 -18.70
C ILE A 26 -13.52 -7.53 -20.20
N LYS A 27 -12.28 -7.56 -20.67
CA LYS A 27 -11.95 -7.45 -22.09
C LYS A 27 -11.89 -8.84 -22.74
N LYS A 28 -12.42 -8.94 -23.97
CA LYS A 28 -12.34 -10.18 -24.77
C LYS A 28 -10.92 -10.49 -25.21
N GLU A 29 -10.11 -9.45 -25.38
CA GLU A 29 -8.73 -9.53 -25.81
C GLU A 29 -7.81 -8.95 -24.73
N ASP A 30 -6.56 -9.35 -24.76
CA ASP A 30 -5.53 -8.77 -23.89
C ASP A 30 -5.39 -7.28 -24.19
N PHE A 31 -5.16 -6.49 -23.15
CA PHE A 31 -5.06 -5.04 -23.25
C PHE A 31 -3.62 -4.56 -23.10
N GLU A 32 -3.34 -3.37 -23.65
CA GLU A 32 -2.05 -2.72 -23.54
C GLU A 32 -1.68 -2.59 -22.06
N PHE A 33 -0.46 -3.01 -21.68
CA PHE A 33 0.06 -3.02 -20.30
C PHE A 33 -0.42 -4.15 -19.37
N LYS A 34 -1.15 -5.16 -19.84
CA LYS A 34 -1.54 -6.33 -19.00
C LYS A 34 -0.35 -6.96 -18.26
N GLU A 35 0.76 -7.20 -18.96
CA GLU A 35 1.98 -7.77 -18.34
C GLU A 35 2.59 -6.83 -17.29
N THR A 36 2.63 -5.52 -17.57
CA THR A 36 3.10 -4.52 -16.60
C THR A 36 2.25 -4.52 -15.32
N ILE A 37 0.93 -4.65 -15.46
CA ILE A 37 0.02 -4.71 -14.31
C ILE A 37 0.17 -6.04 -13.55
N ASN A 38 0.32 -7.17 -14.25
CA ASN A 38 0.61 -8.45 -13.62
C ASN A 38 1.92 -8.40 -12.83
N ASP A 39 2.97 -7.81 -13.40
CA ASP A 39 4.23 -7.62 -12.71
C ASP A 39 4.12 -6.67 -11.52
N PHE A 40 3.34 -5.59 -11.63
CA PHE A 40 3.05 -4.72 -10.49
C PHE A 40 2.48 -5.51 -9.31
N PHE A 41 1.50 -6.39 -9.53
CA PHE A 41 0.92 -7.19 -8.46
C PHE A 41 1.91 -8.16 -7.81
N LYS A 42 2.86 -8.72 -8.56
CA LYS A 42 3.90 -9.62 -8.01
C LYS A 42 4.84 -8.94 -7.02
N HIS A 43 5.01 -7.62 -7.13
CA HIS A 43 5.93 -6.85 -6.28
C HIS A 43 5.22 -6.12 -5.12
N SER A 44 3.95 -6.44 -4.89
CA SER A 44 3.16 -5.85 -3.80
C SER A 44 3.60 -6.37 -2.42
N ARG A 45 3.36 -5.56 -1.39
CA ARG A 45 3.60 -5.93 0.02
C ARG A 45 2.32 -6.44 0.65
N LEU A 46 2.41 -7.56 1.36
CA LEU A 46 1.30 -8.12 2.12
C LEU A 46 1.03 -7.24 3.36
N MET A 47 -0.19 -6.70 3.49
CA MET A 47 -0.62 -5.97 4.68
C MET A 47 -1.36 -6.85 5.68
N SER A 48 -2.28 -7.68 5.18
CA SER A 48 -3.07 -8.57 6.02
C SER A 48 -3.51 -9.80 5.24
N ILE A 49 -3.81 -10.88 5.95
CA ILE A 49 -4.32 -12.13 5.38
C ILE A 49 -5.48 -12.63 6.21
N VAL A 50 -6.53 -13.07 5.52
CA VAL A 50 -7.66 -13.79 6.09
C VAL A 50 -7.59 -15.20 5.53
N MET A 51 -7.67 -16.21 6.40
CA MET A 51 -7.65 -17.62 6.01
C MET A 51 -9.00 -18.08 5.41
N SER A 52 -9.53 -17.30 4.48
CA SER A 52 -10.69 -17.63 3.68
C SER A 52 -10.29 -17.69 2.20
N GLN A 53 -10.92 -18.60 1.47
CA GLN A 53 -10.81 -18.67 0.02
C GLN A 53 -12.05 -18.04 -0.60
N ASP A 54 -11.84 -17.20 -1.61
CA ASP A 54 -12.90 -16.63 -2.41
C ASP A 54 -13.17 -17.52 -3.64
N ARG A 55 -14.40 -17.43 -4.16
CA ARG A 55 -14.74 -17.98 -5.48
C ARG A 55 -14.64 -16.88 -6.52
N CYS A 56 -14.12 -17.23 -7.68
CA CYS A 56 -14.15 -16.37 -8.85
C CYS A 56 -15.60 -16.16 -9.29
N VAL A 57 -16.01 -14.90 -9.44
CA VAL A 57 -17.37 -14.52 -9.86
C VAL A 57 -17.66 -14.97 -11.29
N ILE A 58 -16.63 -15.12 -12.13
CA ILE A 58 -16.76 -15.51 -13.54
C ILE A 58 -16.81 -17.03 -13.72
N SER A 59 -15.85 -17.75 -13.15
CA SER A 59 -15.72 -19.21 -13.35
C SER A 59 -16.34 -20.05 -12.23
N ASN A 60 -16.73 -19.43 -11.12
CA ASN A 60 -17.17 -20.07 -9.87
C ASN A 60 -16.12 -21.04 -9.25
N GLN A 61 -14.88 -21.02 -9.73
CA GLN A 61 -13.78 -21.81 -9.20
C GLN A 61 -13.15 -21.11 -7.98
N LEU A 62 -12.52 -21.89 -7.10
CA LEU A 62 -11.78 -21.33 -5.97
C LEU A 62 -10.56 -20.56 -6.48
N ILE A 63 -10.39 -19.33 -6.00
CA ILE A 63 -9.18 -18.56 -6.24
C ILE A 63 -8.06 -19.18 -5.39
N SER A 64 -6.92 -19.47 -6.00
CA SER A 64 -5.82 -20.19 -5.34
C SER A 64 -5.17 -19.39 -4.22
N SER A 65 -5.22 -18.05 -4.29
CA SER A 65 -4.73 -17.16 -3.24
C SER A 65 -5.77 -17.00 -2.13
N ASN A 66 -5.30 -17.01 -0.88
CA ASN A 66 -6.11 -16.58 0.26
C ASN A 66 -6.56 -15.12 0.08
N HIS A 67 -7.70 -14.78 0.71
CA HIS A 67 -8.15 -13.41 0.78
C HIS A 67 -7.13 -12.57 1.56
N SER A 68 -6.45 -11.65 0.90
CA SER A 68 -5.42 -10.81 1.50
C SER A 68 -5.52 -9.38 1.02
N THR A 69 -5.00 -8.47 1.84
CA THR A 69 -4.86 -7.06 1.51
C THR A 69 -3.41 -6.78 1.17
N LEU A 70 -3.18 -6.15 0.03
CA LEU A 70 -1.87 -5.84 -0.53
C LEU A 70 -1.70 -4.32 -0.65
N SER A 71 -0.46 -3.85 -0.65
CA SER A 71 -0.15 -2.43 -0.85
C SER A 71 1.22 -2.21 -1.47
N ASP A 72 1.40 -1.08 -2.16
CA ASP A 72 2.70 -0.54 -2.58
C ASP A 72 3.12 0.70 -1.76
N GLY A 73 2.40 1.01 -0.68
CA GLY A 73 2.55 2.20 0.13
C GLY A 73 1.69 3.39 -0.30
N VAL A 74 1.12 3.36 -1.51
CA VAL A 74 0.28 4.44 -2.07
C VAL A 74 -1.17 3.98 -2.26
N TRP A 75 -1.33 2.77 -2.78
CA TRP A 75 -2.61 2.12 -2.92
C TRP A 75 -2.69 0.91 -2.01
N ILE A 76 -3.90 0.57 -1.60
CA ILE A 76 -4.20 -0.67 -0.87
C ILE A 76 -5.30 -1.40 -1.64
N TRP A 77 -5.17 -2.70 -1.85
CA TRP A 77 -6.14 -3.46 -2.64
C TRP A 77 -6.28 -4.91 -2.20
N SER A 78 -7.43 -5.51 -2.50
CA SER A 78 -7.65 -6.95 -2.32
C SER A 78 -6.83 -7.78 -3.31
N SER A 79 -6.24 -8.89 -2.85
CA SER A 79 -5.44 -9.80 -3.69
C SER A 79 -6.18 -10.38 -4.89
N GLY A 80 -7.51 -10.43 -4.84
CA GLY A 80 -8.36 -10.89 -5.94
C GLY A 80 -8.14 -10.14 -7.26
N PHE A 81 -7.69 -8.87 -7.25
CA PHE A 81 -7.42 -8.13 -8.49
C PHE A 81 -6.41 -8.83 -9.39
N ALA A 82 -5.34 -9.40 -8.82
CA ALA A 82 -4.32 -10.10 -9.60
C ALA A 82 -4.92 -11.29 -10.35
N HIS A 83 -5.85 -12.02 -9.73
CA HIS A 83 -6.57 -13.11 -10.36
C HIS A 83 -7.43 -12.63 -11.53
N TYR A 84 -8.27 -11.61 -11.33
CA TYR A 84 -9.17 -11.13 -12.38
C TYR A 84 -8.45 -10.45 -13.55
N VAL A 85 -7.36 -9.73 -13.31
CA VAL A 85 -6.55 -9.15 -14.39
C VAL A 85 -5.88 -10.26 -15.20
N LYS A 86 -5.26 -11.23 -14.53
CA LYS A 86 -4.50 -12.30 -15.19
C LYS A 86 -5.39 -13.28 -15.96
N GLU A 87 -6.42 -13.78 -15.31
CA GLU A 87 -7.25 -14.89 -15.83
C GLU A 87 -8.45 -14.39 -16.63
N HIS A 88 -8.89 -13.14 -16.42
CA HIS A 88 -10.12 -12.60 -17.02
C HIS A 88 -9.94 -11.25 -17.73
N ASN A 89 -8.72 -10.72 -17.90
CA ASN A 89 -8.50 -9.43 -18.59
C ASN A 89 -9.37 -8.29 -18.01
N LEU A 90 -9.57 -8.29 -16.69
CA LEU A 90 -10.33 -7.23 -16.02
C LEU A 90 -9.62 -5.89 -16.19
N LYS A 91 -10.33 -4.89 -16.71
CA LYS A 91 -9.87 -3.51 -16.70
C LYS A 91 -10.01 -2.91 -15.29
N LEU A 92 -8.92 -2.37 -14.77
CA LEU A 92 -8.88 -1.71 -13.47
C LEU A 92 -9.52 -0.31 -13.52
N PRO A 93 -9.93 0.26 -12.37
CA PRO A 93 -10.36 1.65 -12.31
C PRO A 93 -9.30 2.59 -12.90
N ASP A 94 -9.70 3.53 -13.77
CA ASP A 94 -8.78 4.34 -14.60
C ASP A 94 -7.71 5.05 -13.76
N SER A 95 -8.05 5.55 -12.57
CA SER A 95 -7.12 6.23 -11.67
C SER A 95 -6.00 5.31 -11.16
N PHE A 96 -6.33 4.04 -10.93
CA PHE A 96 -5.38 3.04 -10.43
C PHE A 96 -4.56 2.46 -11.58
N GLU A 97 -5.21 2.14 -12.70
CA GLU A 97 -4.53 1.70 -13.92
C GLU A 97 -3.48 2.73 -14.38
N LYS A 98 -3.88 4.00 -14.48
CA LYS A 98 -2.97 5.10 -14.84
C LYS A 98 -1.83 5.21 -13.86
N TYR A 99 -2.10 5.07 -12.56
CA TYR A 99 -1.04 5.08 -11.54
C TYR A 99 -0.04 3.94 -11.78
N ILE A 100 -0.49 2.70 -11.92
CA ILE A 100 0.39 1.53 -12.17
C ILE A 100 1.23 1.76 -13.42
N ILE A 101 0.59 2.13 -14.54
CA ILE A 101 1.29 2.37 -15.80
C ILE A 101 2.34 3.45 -15.61
N THR A 102 2.01 4.60 -15.02
CA THR A 102 2.98 5.70 -14.86
C THR A 102 4.11 5.40 -13.88
N THR A 103 3.90 4.55 -12.88
CA THR A 103 4.93 4.19 -11.88
C THR A 103 5.84 3.08 -12.42
N TYR A 104 5.27 2.04 -13.02
CA TYR A 104 6.02 0.87 -13.49
C TYR A 104 6.58 1.03 -14.90
N SER A 105 5.99 1.83 -15.79
CA SER A 105 6.62 2.11 -17.09
C SER A 105 7.93 2.92 -16.94
N LYS A 106 8.08 3.68 -15.85
CA LYS A 106 9.30 4.44 -15.56
C LYS A 106 10.44 3.57 -15.06
N THR A 107 10.16 2.45 -14.39
CA THR A 107 11.19 1.57 -13.82
C THR A 107 11.90 0.72 -14.88
N PHE A 108 11.29 0.44 -16.02
CA PHE A 108 11.91 -0.33 -17.11
C PHE A 108 12.90 0.46 -17.99
N ASN A 109 13.13 1.75 -17.71
CA ASN A 109 14.07 2.59 -18.47
C ASN A 109 15.24 3.12 -17.62
N ILE A 110 15.57 2.40 -16.55
CA ILE A 110 16.78 2.64 -15.76
C ILE A 110 17.91 1.88 -16.43
N ARG A 111 18.67 2.56 -17.29
CA ARG A 111 19.97 2.07 -17.79
C ARG A 111 20.87 1.68 -16.60
N ASP A 112 21.74 0.69 -16.78
CA ASP A 112 22.61 0.13 -15.73
C ASP A 112 23.42 1.18 -14.95
N ASP A 113 23.78 2.28 -15.59
CA ASP A 113 24.47 3.41 -14.96
C ASP A 113 23.63 4.13 -13.89
N LYS A 114 22.30 4.14 -14.04
CA LYS A 114 21.37 4.69 -13.05
C LYS A 114 21.04 3.70 -11.93
N LEU A 115 21.11 2.40 -12.16
CA LEU A 115 20.93 1.36 -11.13
C LEU A 115 22.00 1.47 -10.03
N VAL A 116 23.26 1.75 -10.41
CA VAL A 116 24.35 1.99 -9.45
C VAL A 116 24.09 3.23 -8.60
N LYS A 117 23.46 4.27 -9.16
CA LYS A 117 23.12 5.49 -8.43
C LYS A 117 21.94 5.27 -7.48
N LEU A 118 20.94 4.49 -7.90
CA LEU A 118 19.77 4.17 -7.09
C LEU A 118 20.13 3.28 -5.89
N ASN A 119 21.00 2.27 -6.08
CA ASN A 119 21.49 1.45 -4.96
C ASN A 119 22.20 2.31 -3.89
N ARG A 120 22.98 3.31 -4.30
CA ARG A 120 23.61 4.27 -3.37
C ARG A 120 22.62 5.21 -2.67
N GLU A 121 21.43 5.39 -3.22
CA GLU A 121 20.35 6.15 -2.59
C GLU A 121 19.54 5.26 -1.64
N VAL A 122 19.30 4.00 -1.98
CA VAL A 122 18.69 3.00 -1.10
C VAL A 122 19.56 2.75 0.13
N ASP A 123 20.88 2.63 -0.04
CA ASP A 123 21.83 2.53 1.09
C ASP A 123 21.75 3.76 2.00
N ARG A 124 21.58 4.96 1.42
CA ARG A 124 21.37 6.20 2.18
C ARG A 124 20.05 6.23 2.93
N PHE A 125 18.95 5.80 2.30
CA PHE A 125 17.65 5.69 2.96
C PHE A 125 17.67 4.72 4.14
N LYS A 126 18.40 3.61 4.01
CA LYS A 126 18.56 2.65 5.11
C LYS A 126 19.35 3.26 6.28
N ILE A 127 20.43 3.99 5.98
CA ILE A 127 21.19 4.75 6.98
C ILE A 127 20.31 5.82 7.64
N ASP A 128 19.47 6.54 6.88
CA ASP A 128 18.57 7.55 7.42
C ASP A 128 17.48 6.96 8.34
N LEU A 129 17.01 5.74 8.05
CA LEU A 129 16.07 5.01 8.91
C LEU A 129 16.72 4.55 10.23
N GLU A 130 17.94 4.00 10.16
CA GLU A 130 18.69 3.60 11.35
C GLU A 130 19.02 4.82 12.23
N LEU A 131 19.46 5.93 11.62
CA LEU A 131 19.67 7.20 12.33
C LEU A 131 18.39 7.77 12.93
N TYR A 132 17.25 7.64 12.24
CA TYR A 132 15.95 8.08 12.75
C TYR A 132 15.55 7.30 14.01
N GLU A 133 15.73 5.98 14.02
CA GLU A 133 15.43 5.15 15.20
C GLU A 133 16.30 5.55 16.41
N GLU A 134 17.60 5.78 16.19
CA GLU A 134 18.51 6.23 17.24
C GLU A 134 18.16 7.63 17.77
N GLU A 135 17.83 8.58 16.88
CA GLU A 135 17.43 9.94 17.25
C GLU A 135 16.10 9.95 18.01
N PHE A 136 15.13 9.12 17.60
CA PHE A 136 13.85 9.00 18.27
C PHE A 136 13.99 8.33 19.64
N ASP A 137 14.83 7.29 19.76
CA ASP A 137 15.13 6.66 21.05
C ASP A 137 15.83 7.62 22.01
N LEU A 138 16.76 8.45 21.50
CA LEU A 138 17.39 9.51 22.28
C LEU A 138 16.37 10.58 22.71
N PHE A 139 15.43 10.95 21.84
CA PHE A 139 14.34 11.87 22.17
C PHE A 139 13.46 11.31 23.29
N LEU A 140 13.03 10.06 23.19
CA LEU A 140 12.26 9.37 24.23
C LEU A 140 13.03 9.31 25.55
N SER A 141 14.33 8.99 25.51
CA SER A 141 15.20 8.97 26.69
C SER A 141 15.30 10.34 27.38
N LYS A 142 15.45 11.43 26.60
CA LYS A 142 15.46 12.81 27.14
C LYS A 142 14.13 13.20 27.81
N LYS A 143 13.02 12.60 27.37
CA LYS A 143 11.69 12.76 27.97
C LYS A 143 11.45 11.84 29.16
N GLY A 144 12.43 11.00 29.52
CA GLY A 144 12.39 10.10 30.68
C GLY A 144 11.76 8.74 30.39
N TYR A 145 11.55 8.38 29.12
CA TYR A 145 11.07 7.05 28.73
C TYR A 145 12.24 6.08 28.55
N THR A 146 12.05 4.82 28.96
CA THR A 146 13.02 3.75 28.71
C THR A 146 12.61 2.91 27.50
N ILE A 147 13.55 2.16 26.92
CA ILE A 147 13.26 1.28 25.77
C ILE A 147 12.20 0.20 26.13
N LYS A 148 12.12 -0.21 27.40
CA LYS A 148 11.05 -1.12 27.86
C LYS A 148 9.68 -0.46 27.77
N ASP A 149 9.60 0.85 27.96
CA ASP A 149 8.38 1.64 27.84
C ASP A 149 8.00 1.86 26.37
N LYS A 150 8.96 1.88 25.42
CA LYS A 150 8.69 2.00 23.97
C LYS A 150 7.73 0.92 23.47
N HIS A 151 7.92 -0.34 23.87
CA HIS A 151 6.99 -1.41 23.49
C HIS A 151 5.60 -1.27 24.15
N SER A 152 5.53 -0.72 25.37
CA SER A 152 4.26 -0.45 26.05
C SER A 152 3.53 0.78 25.48
N LEU A 153 4.28 1.75 24.96
CA LEU A 153 3.75 2.92 24.26
C LEU A 153 3.07 2.52 22.94
N MET A 154 3.55 1.46 22.27
CA MET A 154 2.92 0.92 21.06
C MET A 154 1.67 0.05 21.33
N ASP A 155 1.22 -0.06 22.58
CA ASP A 155 -0.08 -0.65 22.91
C ASP A 155 -1.23 0.30 22.53
N LYS A 156 -2.40 -0.25 22.18
CA LYS A 156 -3.57 0.52 21.72
C LYS A 156 -4.00 1.59 22.71
N ASP A 157 -3.87 1.32 24.00
CA ASP A 157 -4.27 2.25 25.07
C ASP A 157 -3.35 3.48 25.17
N ASN A 158 -2.19 3.45 24.52
CA ASN A 158 -1.19 4.54 24.52
C ASN A 158 -1.04 5.21 23.14
N LEU A 159 -1.88 4.86 22.16
CA LEU A 159 -1.75 5.31 20.78
C LEU A 159 -1.80 6.85 20.65
N GLU A 160 -2.72 7.51 21.36
CA GLU A 160 -2.84 8.98 21.34
C GLU A 160 -1.55 9.65 21.83
N LYS A 161 -0.94 9.10 22.88
CA LYS A 161 0.31 9.59 23.47
C LYS A 161 1.51 9.36 22.55
N CYS A 162 1.55 8.23 21.84
CA CYS A 162 2.57 7.99 20.79
C CYS A 162 2.48 9.02 19.68
N LEU A 163 1.27 9.27 19.16
CA LEU A 163 1.06 10.23 18.08
C LEU A 163 1.41 11.66 18.50
N GLU A 164 1.23 12.00 19.77
CA GLU A 164 1.66 13.30 20.31
C GLU A 164 3.19 13.41 20.37
N LEU A 165 3.87 12.38 20.87
CA LEU A 165 5.35 12.33 20.94
C LEU A 165 6.00 12.36 19.55
N GLU A 166 5.43 11.66 18.58
CA GLU A 166 5.88 11.69 17.19
C GLU A 166 5.74 13.09 16.59
N LYS A 167 4.57 13.72 16.70
CA LYS A 167 4.36 15.09 16.22
C LYS A 167 5.30 16.10 16.90
N GLU A 168 5.62 15.89 18.17
CA GLU A 168 6.59 16.73 18.86
C GLU A 168 8.01 16.54 18.29
N PHE A 169 8.41 15.29 18.07
CA PHE A 169 9.70 14.97 17.46
C PHE A 169 9.83 15.54 16.04
N GLU A 170 8.78 15.44 15.22
CA GLU A 170 8.72 16.03 13.87
C GLU A 170 8.92 17.55 13.89
N ARG A 171 8.28 18.24 14.84
CA ARG A 171 8.44 19.70 14.99
C ARG A 171 9.86 20.08 15.38
N GLN A 172 10.53 19.27 16.19
CA GLN A 172 11.90 19.55 16.65
C GLN A 172 12.95 19.24 15.57
N THR A 173 12.70 18.20 14.76
CA THR A 173 13.66 17.72 13.75
C THR A 173 13.39 18.22 12.35
N ASN A 174 12.21 18.80 12.10
CA ASN A 174 11.72 19.20 10.77
C ASN A 174 11.69 18.01 9.77
N ARG A 175 11.49 16.79 10.28
CA ARG A 175 11.30 15.55 9.52
C ARG A 175 9.83 15.11 9.61
N ILE A 176 9.28 14.51 8.55
CA ILE A 176 7.91 13.98 8.51
C ILE A 176 7.95 12.47 8.78
N THR A 177 7.16 11.99 9.73
CA THR A 177 6.96 10.57 10.03
C THR A 177 5.67 10.08 9.39
N PHE A 178 5.66 8.83 8.94
CA PHE A 178 4.43 8.15 8.52
C PHE A 178 4.05 7.16 9.63
N MET A 179 2.89 7.33 10.31
CA MET A 179 1.90 6.28 10.60
C MET A 179 0.79 6.70 11.59
N SER A 180 -0.43 6.88 11.09
CA SER A 180 -1.65 6.12 11.44
C SER A 180 -2.84 6.79 10.76
N PHE A 181 -3.69 6.00 10.11
CA PHE A 181 -4.82 6.52 9.33
C PHE A 181 -6.01 6.82 10.25
N ASP A 182 -6.48 8.08 10.26
CA ASP A 182 -7.76 8.46 10.85
C ASP A 182 -8.90 7.97 9.94
N LEU A 183 -9.48 6.82 10.27
CA LEU A 183 -10.58 6.19 9.53
C LEU A 183 -11.89 7.00 9.56
N ASN A 184 -11.98 8.10 10.33
CA ASN A 184 -13.17 8.95 10.36
C ASN A 184 -13.30 9.89 9.15
N LYS A 185 -12.33 9.86 8.22
CA LYS A 185 -12.30 10.69 7.01
C LYS A 185 -12.20 9.80 5.77
N VAL A 186 -13.25 9.03 5.49
CA VAL A 186 -13.33 8.16 4.31
C VAL A 186 -14.44 8.63 3.37
N ASN A 187 -14.07 8.94 2.12
CA ASN A 187 -14.99 9.08 1.00
C ASN A 187 -15.23 7.70 0.37
N TYR A 188 -16.50 7.37 0.15
CA TYR A 188 -16.90 6.13 -0.51
C TYR A 188 -17.21 6.40 -1.98
N VAL A 189 -16.61 5.60 -2.86
CA VAL A 189 -16.90 5.58 -4.29
C VAL A 189 -17.29 4.15 -4.66
N GLU A 190 -18.49 3.98 -5.21
CA GLU A 190 -18.93 2.69 -5.72
C GLU A 190 -18.77 2.66 -7.24
N TYR A 191 -18.07 1.64 -7.73
CA TYR A 191 -18.08 1.33 -9.16
C TYR A 191 -19.16 0.26 -9.39
N LYS A 192 -20.21 0.68 -10.09
CA LYS A 192 -21.26 -0.20 -10.60
C LYS A 192 -20.83 -0.79 -11.92
#